data_AF-A0A958JLY7-F1
#
_entry.id   AF-A0A958JLY7-F1
#
_cell.length_a   1.000
_cell.length_b   1.000
_cell.length_c   1.000
_cell.angle_alpha   90.00
_cell.angle_beta   90.00
_cell.angle_gamma   90.00
#
_symmetry.space_group_name_H-M   'P 1'
#
loop_
_entity.id
_entity.type
_entity.pdbx_description
1 polymer ?
#
loop_
_entity_poly.entity_id
_entity_poly.type
_entity_poly.pdbx_seq_one_letter_code
_entity_poly.pdbx_strand_id
1 'polypeptide(L)'
;DRLKKETDTRAKDLYHIGRFSKRMALVHQEKEVSQDIAMISLNAKTFALRAALDLLPKSFSLEEACKKMLEISYLGDVRVEAFDKVEKIYKAEHIYYLHIVSQLLDTISWIQKDPSGKYTQDRIFLWSHRWKSMYFIYKSKVRSQLRWPKNMFTVEHWIDYVLAKIKRTHGLTFELTEKEKKYWYIYGWKYLFELRKKKIF
;
A
#
# COMPACT_ATOMS: atom_id res chain seq x y z
N ASP A 1 -1.84 21.44 -4.75
CA ASP A 1 -2.93 20.90 -5.63
C ASP A 1 -2.79 19.47 -6.13
N ARG A 2 -1.67 19.06 -6.72
CA ARG A 2 -1.54 17.72 -7.31
C ARG A 2 -1.72 16.57 -6.29
N LEU A 3 -1.02 16.65 -5.15
CA LEU A 3 -1.11 15.62 -4.10
C LEU A 3 -2.51 15.49 -3.51
N LYS A 4 -3.24 16.61 -3.37
CA LYS A 4 -4.65 16.60 -2.95
C LYS A 4 -5.50 15.78 -3.93
N LYS A 5 -5.32 15.98 -5.24
CA LYS A 5 -6.03 15.19 -6.27
C LYS A 5 -5.64 13.70 -6.26
N GLU A 6 -4.36 13.40 -5.99
CA GLU A 6 -3.81 12.04 -5.98
C GLU A 6 -4.09 11.26 -4.67
N THR A 7 -4.73 11.88 -3.68
CA THR A 7 -5.12 11.26 -2.39
C THR A 7 -6.61 11.33 -2.07
N ASP A 8 -7.40 11.89 -2.98
CA ASP A 8 -8.85 12.03 -2.90
C ASP A 8 -9.53 11.06 -3.89
N THR A 9 -10.85 11.13 -4.04
CA THR A 9 -11.70 10.39 -4.99
C THR A 9 -11.24 10.44 -6.45
N ARG A 10 -10.39 11.40 -6.82
CA ARG A 10 -9.79 11.57 -8.15
C ARG A 10 -8.46 10.83 -8.33
N ALA A 11 -7.98 10.13 -7.30
CA ALA A 11 -6.75 9.37 -7.38
C ALA A 11 -6.82 8.35 -8.53
N LYS A 12 -5.75 8.29 -9.33
CA LYS A 12 -5.66 7.37 -10.48
C LYS A 12 -5.11 5.99 -10.10
N ASP A 13 -4.44 5.91 -8.95
CA ASP A 13 -3.81 4.71 -8.40
C ASP A 13 -3.46 4.93 -6.92
N LEU A 14 -2.94 3.89 -6.27
CA LEU A 14 -2.66 3.84 -4.84
C LEU A 14 -1.26 4.35 -4.46
N TYR A 15 -0.49 4.93 -5.39
CA TYR A 15 0.91 5.27 -5.14
C TYR A 15 1.08 6.28 -3.98
N HIS A 16 0.39 7.42 -4.06
CA HIS A 16 0.43 8.44 -3.00
C HIS A 16 -0.41 8.03 -1.78
N ILE A 17 -1.60 7.46 -2.02
CA ILE A 17 -2.47 6.94 -0.95
C ILE A 17 -1.69 6.00 -0.03
N GLY A 18 -0.89 5.10 -0.61
CA GLY A 18 -0.13 4.11 0.16
C GLY A 18 0.97 4.69 1.05
N ARG A 19 1.42 5.92 0.82
CA ARG A 19 2.33 6.63 1.73
C ARG A 19 1.56 7.45 2.76
N PHE A 20 0.58 8.24 2.30
CA PHE A 20 -0.15 9.19 3.15
C PHE A 20 -1.20 8.54 4.07
N SER A 21 -1.62 7.30 3.79
CA SER A 21 -2.49 6.52 4.68
C SER A 21 -1.77 5.99 5.94
N LYS A 22 -0.44 5.94 5.93
CA LYS A 22 0.38 5.44 7.04
C LYS A 22 0.70 6.57 8.03
N ARG A 23 1.21 6.19 9.21
CA ARG A 23 1.77 7.16 10.16
C ARG A 23 2.96 7.88 9.50
N MET A 24 2.96 9.19 9.58
CA MET A 24 4.06 10.05 9.09
C MET A 24 4.28 11.19 10.06
N ALA A 25 5.53 11.65 10.14
CA ALA A 25 5.92 12.84 10.86
C ALA A 25 6.60 13.80 9.87
N LEU A 26 6.34 15.10 10.04
CA LEU A 26 6.99 16.15 9.27
C LEU A 26 8.19 16.64 10.06
N VAL A 27 9.39 16.50 9.50
CA VAL A 27 10.66 16.88 10.16
C VAL A 27 10.92 18.39 10.01
N HIS A 28 10.42 18.99 8.93
CA HIS A 28 10.52 20.42 8.66
C HIS A 28 9.26 20.87 7.91
N GLN A 29 8.69 22.02 8.29
CA GLN A 29 7.51 22.58 7.62
C GLN A 29 7.36 24.07 7.89
N GLU A 30 6.86 24.79 6.88
CA GLU A 30 6.18 26.08 7.07
C GLU A 30 4.74 25.83 7.55
N LYS A 31 4.16 26.72 8.37
CA LYS A 31 2.86 26.51 9.03
C LYS A 31 1.72 26.16 8.06
N GLU A 32 1.67 26.82 6.91
CA GLU A 32 0.60 26.65 5.91
C GLU A 32 0.63 25.26 5.24
N VAL A 33 1.82 24.68 5.09
CA VAL A 33 2.00 23.34 4.50
C VAL A 33 1.48 22.24 5.43
N SER A 34 1.45 22.48 6.74
CA SER A 34 1.07 21.47 7.74
C SER A 34 -0.40 21.05 7.62
N GLN A 35 -1.30 22.02 7.47
CA GLN A 35 -2.73 21.75 7.35
C GLN A 35 -3.06 21.00 6.06
N ASP A 36 -2.39 21.37 4.97
CA ASP A 36 -2.52 20.70 3.69
C ASP A 36 -2.09 19.24 3.74
N ILE A 37 -0.96 18.95 4.38
CA ILE A 37 -0.49 17.57 4.55
C ILE A 37 -1.39 16.77 5.49
N ALA A 38 -1.90 17.38 6.56
CA ALA A 38 -2.86 16.72 7.45
C ALA A 38 -4.14 16.32 6.69
N MET A 39 -4.68 17.21 5.86
CA MET A 39 -5.85 16.94 5.03
C MET A 39 -5.56 15.86 3.96
N ILE A 40 -4.41 15.93 3.29
CA ILE A 40 -3.95 14.90 2.34
C ILE A 40 -3.86 13.53 3.03
N SER A 41 -3.32 13.51 4.24
CA SER A 41 -3.17 12.29 5.04
C SER A 41 -4.53 11.73 5.46
N LEU A 42 -5.46 12.58 5.88
CA LEU A 42 -6.82 12.19 6.22
C LEU A 42 -7.55 11.61 5.00
N ASN A 43 -7.49 12.27 3.86
CA ASN A 43 -8.11 11.79 2.61
C ASN A 43 -7.57 10.42 2.20
N ALA A 44 -6.25 10.24 2.25
CA ALA A 44 -5.61 8.96 1.95
C ALA A 44 -6.03 7.84 2.91
N LYS A 45 -6.15 8.13 4.21
CA LYS A 45 -6.65 7.17 5.22
C LYS A 45 -8.09 6.79 4.98
N THR A 46 -8.96 7.78 4.77
CA THR A 46 -10.38 7.57 4.49
C THR A 46 -10.57 6.74 3.21
N PHE A 47 -9.81 7.04 2.16
CA PHE A 47 -9.83 6.25 0.93
C PHE A 47 -9.42 4.80 1.19
N ALA A 48 -8.27 4.61 1.84
CA ALA A 48 -7.73 3.27 2.12
C ALA A 48 -8.68 2.47 3.02
N LEU A 49 -9.29 3.09 4.03
CA LEU A 49 -10.24 2.43 4.91
C LEU A 49 -11.51 2.03 4.16
N ARG A 50 -12.07 2.90 3.30
CA ARG A 50 -13.24 2.55 2.48
C ARG A 50 -12.96 1.38 1.54
N ALA A 51 -11.80 1.39 0.88
CA ALA A 51 -11.36 0.27 0.05
C ALA A 51 -11.17 -1.01 0.88
N ALA A 52 -10.68 -0.89 2.12
CA ALA A 52 -10.56 -2.02 3.04
C ALA A 52 -11.92 -2.59 3.46
N LEU A 53 -12.89 -1.73 3.79
CA LEU A 53 -14.25 -2.14 4.17
C LEU A 53 -14.96 -2.91 3.05
N ASP A 54 -14.79 -2.47 1.79
CA ASP A 54 -15.30 -3.20 0.62
C ASP A 54 -14.70 -4.63 0.49
N LEU A 55 -13.52 -4.86 1.09
CA LEU A 55 -12.83 -6.15 1.07
C LEU A 55 -13.08 -7.00 2.32
N LEU A 56 -13.45 -6.39 3.44
CA LEU A 56 -13.72 -7.06 4.71
C LEU A 56 -15.07 -7.80 4.71
N PRO A 57 -15.23 -8.82 5.57
CA PRO A 57 -16.51 -9.47 5.81
C PRO A 57 -17.54 -8.52 6.46
N LYS A 58 -18.79 -8.97 6.58
CA LYS A 58 -19.87 -8.17 7.19
C LYS A 58 -19.58 -7.78 8.65
N SER A 59 -18.93 -8.66 9.41
CA SER A 59 -18.51 -8.41 10.79
C SER A 59 -17.00 -8.55 10.88
N PHE A 60 -16.33 -7.60 11.52
CA PHE A 60 -14.88 -7.53 11.65
C PHE A 60 -14.47 -6.84 12.95
N SER A 61 -13.24 -7.07 13.39
CA SER A 61 -12.60 -6.38 14.50
C SER A 61 -11.89 -5.10 14.05
N LEU A 62 -11.62 -4.20 15.01
CA LEU A 62 -10.84 -2.99 14.74
C LEU A 62 -9.44 -3.30 14.19
N GLU A 63 -8.82 -4.35 14.71
CA GLU A 63 -7.50 -4.82 14.26
C GLU A 63 -7.53 -5.28 12.79
N GLU A 64 -8.55 -6.07 12.40
CA GLU A 64 -8.72 -6.48 11.01
C GLU A 64 -8.90 -5.27 10.07
N ALA A 65 -9.66 -4.26 10.50
CA ALA A 65 -9.80 -3.00 9.76
C ALA A 65 -8.45 -2.27 9.60
N CYS A 66 -7.67 -2.17 10.66
CA CYS A 66 -6.34 -1.56 10.63
C CYS A 66 -5.40 -2.28 9.65
N LYS A 67 -5.29 -3.61 9.79
CA LYS A 67 -4.42 -4.44 8.95
C LYS A 67 -4.86 -4.39 7.49
N LYS A 68 -6.16 -4.50 7.21
CA LYS A 68 -6.68 -4.43 5.84
C LYS A 68 -6.46 -3.06 5.21
N MET A 69 -6.66 -1.96 5.95
CA MET A 69 -6.37 -0.60 5.48
C MET A 69 -4.89 -0.45 5.06
N LEU A 70 -3.96 -0.98 5.85
CA LEU A 70 -2.53 -0.97 5.50
C LEU A 70 -2.24 -1.82 4.26
N GLU A 71 -2.89 -2.98 4.16
CA GLU A 71 -2.74 -3.93 3.06
C GLU A 71 -3.18 -3.37 1.70
N ILE A 72 -4.19 -2.50 1.64
CA ILE A 72 -4.65 -1.87 0.38
C ILE A 72 -3.49 -1.31 -0.44
N SER A 73 -2.54 -0.65 0.21
CA SER A 73 -1.38 -0.07 -0.45
C SER A 73 -0.42 -1.10 -1.06
N TYR A 74 -0.36 -2.31 -0.50
CA TYR A 74 0.48 -3.41 -0.98
C TYR A 74 -0.20 -4.22 -2.08
N LEU A 75 -1.54 -4.28 -2.09
CA LEU A 75 -2.28 -4.94 -3.15
C LEU A 75 -2.18 -4.19 -4.49
N GLY A 76 -2.14 -2.86 -4.43
CA GLY A 76 -2.14 -1.99 -5.62
C GLY A 76 -0.79 -1.46 -6.07
N ASP A 77 0.31 -1.83 -5.41
CA ASP A 77 1.66 -1.37 -5.70
C ASP A 77 2.62 -2.55 -5.64
N VAL A 78 3.29 -2.84 -6.77
CA VAL A 78 4.26 -3.94 -6.84
C VAL A 78 5.55 -3.49 -6.17
N ARG A 79 5.79 -4.01 -4.97
CA ARG A 79 6.98 -3.72 -4.17
C ARG A 79 7.67 -5.01 -3.76
N VAL A 80 9.00 -4.98 -3.78
CA VAL A 80 9.84 -6.00 -3.14
C VAL A 80 9.83 -5.73 -1.63
N GLU A 81 8.84 -6.26 -0.94
CA GLU A 81 8.65 -6.11 0.51
C GLU A 81 8.43 -7.49 1.14
N ALA A 82 8.75 -7.64 2.42
CA ALA A 82 8.52 -8.88 3.14
C ALA A 82 7.01 -9.15 3.31
N PHE A 83 6.63 -10.43 3.30
CA PHE A 83 5.23 -10.85 3.52
C PHE A 83 4.64 -10.35 4.84
N ASP A 84 5.47 -10.21 5.86
CA ASP A 84 5.08 -9.76 7.20
C ASP A 84 5.15 -8.24 7.38
N LYS A 85 5.34 -7.46 6.30
CA LYS A 85 5.53 -6.02 6.37
C LYS A 85 4.33 -5.29 6.99
N VAL A 86 3.11 -5.67 6.62
CA VAL A 86 1.88 -5.09 7.19
C VAL A 86 1.82 -5.38 8.69
N GLU A 87 2.12 -6.62 9.09
CA GLU A 87 2.13 -7.02 10.49
C GLU A 87 3.17 -6.24 11.31
N LYS A 88 4.37 -6.08 10.76
CA LYS A 88 5.44 -5.29 11.39
C LYS A 88 5.04 -3.82 11.55
N ILE A 89 4.44 -3.21 10.53
CA ILE A 89 3.98 -1.82 10.59
C ILE A 89 2.87 -1.67 11.61
N TYR A 90 1.92 -2.60 11.64
CA TYR A 90 0.83 -2.58 12.60
C TYR A 90 1.37 -2.72 14.03
N LYS A 91 2.18 -3.73 14.32
CA LYS A 91 2.74 -3.98 15.66
C LYS A 91 3.54 -2.78 16.19
N ALA A 92 4.37 -2.17 15.34
CA ALA A 92 5.19 -1.02 15.71
C ALA A 92 4.36 0.19 16.15
N GLU A 93 3.13 0.33 15.64
CA GLU A 93 2.33 1.55 15.76
C GLU A 93 0.85 1.27 16.07
N HIS A 94 0.56 0.15 16.74
CA HIS A 94 -0.81 -0.37 16.85
C HIS A 94 -1.74 0.61 17.56
N ILE A 95 -1.29 1.28 18.63
CA ILE A 95 -2.07 2.28 19.37
C ILE A 95 -2.53 3.42 18.44
N TYR A 96 -1.64 3.91 17.58
CA TYR A 96 -1.96 4.96 16.61
C TYR A 96 -3.03 4.49 15.62
N TYR A 97 -2.89 3.29 15.07
CA TYR A 97 -3.83 2.77 14.09
C TYR A 97 -5.19 2.45 14.70
N LEU A 98 -5.24 1.84 15.89
CA LEU A 98 -6.49 1.59 16.61
C LEU A 98 -7.25 2.89 16.85
N HIS A 99 -6.55 3.93 17.33
CA HIS A 99 -7.16 5.23 17.60
C HIS A 99 -7.73 5.87 16.32
N ILE A 100 -6.92 6.02 15.28
CA ILE A 100 -7.33 6.71 14.06
C ILE A 100 -8.39 5.93 13.28
N VAL A 101 -8.26 4.60 13.19
CA VAL A 101 -9.24 3.79 12.47
C VAL A 101 -10.57 3.76 13.22
N SER A 102 -10.56 3.70 14.55
CA SER A 102 -11.81 3.79 15.35
C SER A 102 -12.52 5.11 15.05
N GLN A 103 -11.81 6.24 15.15
CA GLN A 103 -12.39 7.55 14.86
C GLN A 103 -12.95 7.64 13.43
N LEU A 104 -12.24 7.10 12.44
CA LEU A 104 -12.73 7.11 11.07
C LEU A 104 -13.97 6.22 10.90
N LEU A 105 -14.02 5.04 11.54
CA LEU A 105 -15.20 4.18 11.51
C LEU A 105 -16.42 4.87 12.13
N ASP A 106 -16.23 5.62 13.22
CA ASP A 106 -17.30 6.37 13.88
C ASP A 106 -17.90 7.46 12.97
N THR A 107 -17.17 7.92 11.94
CA THR A 107 -17.69 8.88 10.95
C THR A 107 -18.53 8.23 9.84
N ILE A 108 -18.59 6.89 9.78
CA ILE A 108 -19.24 6.16 8.68
C ILE A 108 -20.62 5.67 9.15
N SER A 109 -21.68 6.29 8.66
CA SER A 109 -23.07 6.05 9.11
C SER A 109 -23.60 4.62 8.93
N TRP A 110 -23.00 3.82 8.06
CA TRP A 110 -23.40 2.43 7.79
C TRP A 110 -22.51 1.40 8.50
N ILE A 111 -21.60 1.87 9.36
CA ILE A 111 -20.84 1.04 10.30
C ILE A 111 -21.49 1.16 11.68
N GLN A 112 -21.67 0.02 12.34
CA GLN A 112 -22.12 -0.03 13.72
C GLN A 112 -21.10 -0.78 14.56
N LYS A 113 -20.98 -0.39 15.84
CA LYS A 113 -20.14 -1.06 16.82
C LYS A 113 -21.04 -1.77 17.82
N ASP A 114 -20.84 -3.07 17.98
CA ASP A 114 -21.61 -3.87 18.93
C ASP A 114 -21.03 -3.77 20.36
N PRO A 115 -21.78 -4.19 21.40
CA PRO A 115 -21.30 -4.18 22.78
C PRO A 115 -20.07 -5.07 23.03
N SER A 116 -19.79 -6.05 22.16
CA SER A 116 -18.60 -6.90 22.23
C SER A 116 -17.34 -6.21 21.67
N GLY A 117 -17.49 -5.03 21.07
CA GLY A 117 -16.42 -4.25 20.46
C GLY A 117 -16.12 -4.63 19.01
N LYS A 118 -16.94 -5.49 18.37
CA LYS A 118 -16.85 -5.77 16.93
C LYS A 118 -17.61 -4.72 16.14
N TYR A 119 -17.21 -4.55 14.89
CA TYR A 119 -17.87 -3.69 13.93
C TYR A 119 -18.67 -4.53 12.94
N THR A 120 -19.83 -4.02 12.57
CA THR A 120 -20.67 -4.55 11.51
C THR A 120 -20.89 -3.49 10.44
N GLN A 121 -20.95 -3.92 9.19
CA GLN A 121 -21.34 -3.07 8.08
C GLN A 121 -22.72 -3.48 7.55
N ASP A 122 -23.66 -2.55 7.60
CA ASP A 122 -25.06 -2.74 7.14
C ASP A 122 -25.27 -2.28 5.71
N ARG A 123 -24.21 -1.76 5.08
CA ARG A 123 -24.22 -1.47 3.66
C ARG A 123 -24.61 -2.75 2.93
N ILE A 124 -25.75 -2.71 2.23
CA ILE A 124 -26.18 -3.78 1.32
C ILE A 124 -24.94 -4.17 0.55
N PHE A 125 -24.54 -5.44 0.69
CA PHE A 125 -23.33 -5.99 0.10
C PHE A 125 -23.51 -6.02 -1.42
N LEU A 126 -23.47 -4.84 -2.03
CA LEU A 126 -23.51 -4.69 -3.46
C LEU A 126 -22.12 -5.10 -3.90
N TRP A 127 -22.05 -6.34 -4.37
CA TRP A 127 -20.90 -6.95 -5.01
C TRP A 127 -20.18 -5.95 -5.95
N SER A 128 -20.93 -5.03 -6.57
CA SER A 128 -20.43 -3.91 -7.37
C SER A 128 -19.38 -3.01 -6.68
N HIS A 129 -19.50 -2.71 -5.38
CA HIS A 129 -18.51 -1.91 -4.66
C HIS A 129 -17.21 -2.66 -4.44
N ARG A 130 -17.32 -3.93 -4.03
CA ARG A 130 -16.17 -4.83 -3.95
C ARG A 130 -15.46 -4.93 -5.28
N TRP A 131 -16.19 -5.12 -6.38
CA TRP A 131 -15.63 -5.14 -7.73
C TRP A 131 -14.97 -3.83 -8.12
N LYS A 132 -15.59 -2.68 -7.82
CA LYS A 132 -15.03 -1.37 -8.10
C LYS A 132 -13.69 -1.17 -7.39
N SER A 133 -13.63 -1.52 -6.10
CA SER A 133 -12.40 -1.45 -5.30
C SER A 133 -11.34 -2.44 -5.79
N MET A 134 -11.71 -3.68 -6.09
CA MET A 134 -10.80 -4.68 -6.68
C MET A 134 -10.26 -4.26 -8.05
N TYR A 135 -11.12 -3.73 -8.92
CA TYR A 135 -10.73 -3.22 -10.23
C TYR A 135 -9.81 -2.01 -10.10
N PHE A 136 -10.08 -1.09 -9.17
CA PHE A 136 -9.20 0.03 -8.89
C PHE A 136 -7.82 -0.43 -8.40
N ILE A 137 -7.78 -1.38 -7.45
CA ILE A 137 -6.55 -1.99 -6.96
C ILE A 137 -5.78 -2.66 -8.10
N TYR A 138 -6.46 -3.42 -8.95
CA TYR A 138 -5.86 -4.06 -10.12
C TYR A 138 -5.27 -3.03 -11.10
N LYS A 139 -6.04 -2.00 -11.45
CA LYS A 139 -5.57 -0.90 -12.31
C LYS A 139 -4.36 -0.19 -11.70
N SER A 140 -4.37 0.05 -10.39
CA SER A 140 -3.23 0.60 -9.66
C SER A 140 -2.00 -0.30 -9.78
N LYS A 141 -2.17 -1.62 -9.61
CA LYS A 141 -1.10 -2.61 -9.72
C LYS A 141 -0.47 -2.60 -11.12
N VAL A 142 -1.30 -2.60 -12.16
CA VAL A 142 -0.83 -2.49 -13.56
C VAL A 142 -0.05 -1.19 -13.78
N ARG A 143 -0.59 -0.05 -13.34
CA ARG A 143 0.10 1.25 -13.44
C ARG A 143 1.43 1.25 -12.69
N SER A 144 1.48 0.58 -11.54
CA SER A 144 2.70 0.42 -10.76
C SER A 144 3.75 -0.37 -11.55
N GLN A 145 3.38 -1.49 -12.15
CA GLN A 145 4.27 -2.29 -13.00
C GLN A 145 4.75 -1.49 -14.22
N LEU A 146 3.87 -0.73 -14.87
CA LEU A 146 4.23 0.10 -16.02
C LEU A 146 5.21 1.24 -15.68
N ARG A 147 5.37 1.62 -14.41
CA ARG A 147 6.41 2.58 -13.99
C ARG A 147 7.82 1.97 -13.95
N TRP A 148 7.93 0.66 -13.76
CA TRP A 148 9.22 0.00 -13.61
C TRP A 148 10.10 0.11 -14.86
N PRO A 149 9.59 -0.14 -16.09
CA PRO A 149 10.39 0.03 -17.30
C PRO A 149 11.03 1.42 -17.39
N LYS A 150 10.24 2.48 -17.16
CA LYS A 150 10.76 3.85 -17.15
C LYS A 150 11.93 3.99 -16.17
N ASN A 151 11.77 3.52 -14.94
CA ASN A 151 12.81 3.61 -13.92
C ASN A 151 14.07 2.79 -14.29
N MET A 152 13.92 1.65 -14.95
CA MET A 152 15.04 0.83 -15.43
C MET A 152 15.86 1.51 -16.53
N PHE A 153 15.23 2.37 -17.34
CA PHE A 153 15.93 3.13 -18.38
C PHE A 153 16.54 4.43 -17.86
N THR A 154 15.96 5.06 -16.83
CA THR A 154 16.40 6.38 -16.36
C THR A 154 17.37 6.35 -15.20
N VAL A 155 17.44 5.24 -14.45
CA VAL A 155 18.27 5.14 -13.24
C VAL A 155 19.50 4.29 -13.54
N GLU A 156 20.67 4.91 -13.53
CA GLU A 156 21.94 4.19 -13.55
C GLU A 156 22.05 3.29 -12.30
N HIS A 157 22.66 2.12 -12.44
CA HIS A 157 22.83 1.14 -11.34
C HIS A 157 21.54 0.63 -10.69
N TRP A 158 20.39 0.71 -11.38
CA TRP A 158 19.11 0.23 -10.83
C TRP A 158 19.14 -1.26 -10.43
N ILE A 159 19.95 -2.08 -11.12
CA ILE A 159 20.13 -3.51 -10.83
C ILE A 159 20.76 -3.69 -9.45
N ASP A 160 21.84 -2.96 -9.16
CA ASP A 160 22.52 -3.02 -7.87
C ASP A 160 21.58 -2.57 -6.74
N TYR A 161 20.75 -1.54 -6.99
CA TYR A 161 19.72 -1.11 -6.05
C TYR A 161 18.67 -2.21 -5.76
N VAL A 162 18.17 -2.90 -6.80
CA VAL A 162 17.20 -3.98 -6.64
C VAL A 162 17.82 -5.15 -5.88
N LEU A 163 19.06 -5.54 -6.21
CA LEU A 163 19.78 -6.59 -5.51
C LEU A 163 20.02 -6.25 -4.04
N ALA A 164 20.46 -5.03 -3.73
CA ALA A 164 20.64 -4.57 -2.36
C ALA A 164 19.31 -4.60 -1.58
N LYS A 165 18.20 -4.25 -2.24
CA LYS A 165 16.86 -4.32 -1.66
C LYS A 165 16.43 -5.77 -1.40
N ILE A 166 16.68 -6.69 -2.33
CA ILE A 166 16.39 -8.12 -2.16
C ILE A 166 17.23 -8.71 -1.02
N LYS A 167 18.53 -8.39 -0.96
CA LYS A 167 19.43 -8.82 0.13
C LYS A 167 18.91 -8.35 1.49
N ARG A 168 18.54 -7.06 1.60
CA ARG A 168 18.02 -6.50 2.85
C ARG A 168 16.68 -7.10 3.27
N THR A 169 15.78 -7.36 2.32
CA THR A 169 14.40 -7.78 2.62
C THR A 169 14.26 -9.29 2.79
N HIS A 170 14.98 -10.08 2.00
CA HIS A 170 14.85 -11.54 1.93
C HIS A 170 16.14 -12.30 2.26
N GLY A 171 17.25 -11.61 2.57
CA GLY A 171 18.53 -12.24 2.87
C GLY A 171 19.20 -12.91 1.66
N LEU A 172 18.65 -12.77 0.45
CA LEU A 172 19.18 -13.42 -0.75
C LEU A 172 20.26 -12.56 -1.41
N THR A 173 21.37 -13.20 -1.76
CA THR A 173 22.44 -12.62 -2.54
C THR A 173 22.48 -13.26 -3.92
N PHE A 174 22.59 -12.43 -4.95
CA PHE A 174 22.88 -12.87 -6.31
C PHE A 174 24.17 -12.17 -6.74
N GLU A 175 25.13 -12.97 -7.18
CA GLU A 175 26.36 -12.45 -7.78
C GLU A 175 26.13 -12.39 -9.29
N LEU A 176 25.93 -11.17 -9.81
CA LEU A 176 25.80 -10.92 -11.24
C LEU A 176 27.17 -10.56 -11.80
N THR A 177 27.57 -11.22 -12.87
CA THR A 177 28.71 -10.80 -13.68
C THR A 177 28.41 -9.48 -14.39
N GLU A 178 29.44 -8.71 -14.76
CA GLU A 178 29.28 -7.45 -15.50
C GLU A 178 28.52 -7.64 -16.82
N LYS A 179 28.64 -8.80 -17.47
CA LYS A 179 27.85 -9.15 -18.66
C LYS A 179 26.36 -9.33 -18.33
N GLU A 180 26.02 -9.99 -17.23
CA GLU A 180 24.62 -10.16 -16.81
C GLU A 180 23.98 -8.84 -16.37
N LYS A 181 24.76 -7.94 -15.75
CA LYS A 181 24.31 -6.57 -15.44
C LYS A 181 24.05 -5.78 -16.73
N LYS A 182 25.01 -5.79 -17.66
CA LYS A 182 24.90 -5.06 -18.94
C LYS A 182 23.75 -5.55 -19.81
N TYR A 183 23.53 -6.88 -19.86
CA TYR A 183 22.50 -7.51 -20.68
C TYR A 183 21.38 -8.11 -19.81
N TRP A 184 20.93 -7.38 -18.80
CA TRP A 184 19.91 -7.85 -17.84
C TRP A 184 18.60 -8.28 -18.52
N TYR A 185 18.20 -7.66 -19.62
CA TYR A 185 16.98 -8.06 -20.33
C TYR A 185 17.06 -9.46 -20.96
N ILE A 186 18.27 -10.00 -21.12
CA ILE A 186 18.52 -11.35 -21.64
C ILE A 186 18.77 -12.32 -20.48
N TYR A 187 19.70 -11.99 -19.58
CA TYR A 187 20.12 -12.89 -18.50
C TYR A 187 19.28 -12.79 -17.23
N GLY A 188 18.59 -11.66 -17.02
CA GLY A 188 17.78 -11.37 -15.83
C GLY A 188 16.59 -12.30 -15.64
N TRP A 189 16.09 -12.93 -16.70
CA TRP A 189 14.97 -13.88 -16.62
C TRP A 189 15.26 -15.05 -15.68
N LYS A 190 16.50 -15.58 -15.68
CA LYS A 190 16.93 -16.63 -14.75
C LYS A 190 16.65 -16.23 -13.29
N TYR A 191 17.10 -15.03 -12.93
CA TYR A 191 16.94 -14.47 -11.58
C TYR A 191 15.47 -14.17 -11.25
N LEU A 192 14.69 -13.67 -12.22
CA LEU A 192 13.25 -13.45 -12.05
C LEU A 192 12.50 -14.78 -11.78
N PHE A 193 12.83 -15.86 -12.50
CA PHE A 193 12.23 -17.17 -12.26
C PHE A 193 12.63 -17.74 -10.90
N GLU A 194 13.89 -17.59 -10.47
CA GLU A 194 14.32 -17.99 -9.13
C GLU A 194 13.58 -17.22 -8.03
N LEU A 195 13.43 -15.91 -8.19
CA LEU A 195 12.70 -15.06 -7.25
C LEU A 195 11.20 -15.43 -7.20
N ARG A 196 10.60 -15.74 -8.35
CA ARG A 196 9.21 -16.23 -8.43
C ARG A 196 9.04 -17.59 -7.77
N LYS A 197 9.98 -18.53 -7.95
CA LYS A 197 9.96 -19.84 -7.27
C LYS A 197 10.03 -19.68 -5.75
N LYS A 198 10.79 -18.70 -5.26
CA LYS A 198 10.88 -18.34 -3.84
C LYS A 198 9.71 -17.49 -3.33
N LYS A 199 8.67 -17.27 -4.15
CA LYS A 199 7.50 -16.43 -3.86
C LYS A 199 7.85 -14.98 -3.47
N ILE A 200 8.95 -14.43 -3.98
CA ILE A 200 9.34 -13.04 -3.66
C ILE A 200 8.55 -12.01 -4.51
N PHE A 201 7.97 -12.46 -5.62
CA PHE A 201 7.12 -11.69 -6.54
C PHE A 201 5.80 -12.41 -6.83
#